data_AF-A0A1I8BHK7-F1
#
_entry.id   AF-A0A1I8BHK7-F1
#
_cell.length_a   1.000
_cell.length_b   1.000
_cell.length_c   1.000
_cell.angle_alpha   90.00
_cell.angle_beta   90.00
_cell.angle_gamma   90.00
#
_symmetry.space_group_name_H-M   'P 1'
#
loop_
_entity.id
_entity.type
_entity.pdbx_description
1 polymer ?
#
loop_
_entity_poly.entity_id
_entity_poly.type
_entity_poly.pdbx_seq_one_letter_code
_entity_poly.pdbx_strand_id
1 'polypeptide(L)'
;MEYILWNRKEFDIIYNCTGINVDDIPIEKRRYPITATICIILGFIYYILGINRCLEMAFPNISKILFHNNRVYIWIIFCNLYGLYWLFFRHPYIFNGITFEVLLDPLTGYKPFRAEIFEQNLFDITLHNIILAIGSPIIYAIFIICFFFKARELSDRVTKEEKM
;
A
#
# COMPACT_ATOMS: atom_id res chain seq x y z
N MET A 1 2.94 3.98 -22.16
CA MET A 1 1.82 3.00 -22.15
C MET A 1 1.21 2.78 -23.54
N GLU A 2 1.09 3.80 -24.38
CA GLU A 2 0.50 3.66 -25.72
C GLU A 2 1.25 2.66 -26.64
N TYR A 3 2.58 2.71 -26.67
CA TYR A 3 3.39 1.75 -27.44
C TYR A 3 3.23 0.29 -26.99
N ILE A 4 3.12 0.04 -25.68
CA ILE A 4 2.88 -1.30 -25.12
C ILE A 4 1.54 -1.88 -25.60
N LEU A 5 0.50 -1.03 -25.65
CA LEU A 5 -0.86 -1.46 -25.94
C LEU A 5 -1.12 -1.61 -27.44
N TRP A 6 -0.53 -0.77 -28.28
CA TRP A 6 -0.89 -0.67 -29.70
C TRP A 6 0.23 -1.02 -30.68
N ASN A 7 1.50 -0.98 -30.28
CA ASN A 7 2.62 -1.27 -31.18
C ASN A 7 3.73 -2.11 -30.51
N ARG A 8 3.39 -3.38 -30.25
CA ARG A 8 4.27 -4.32 -29.53
C ARG A 8 5.62 -4.54 -30.23
N LYS A 9 5.67 -4.58 -31.56
CA LYS A 9 6.92 -4.75 -32.33
C LYS A 9 7.88 -3.57 -32.18
N GLU A 10 7.36 -2.35 -32.23
CA GLU A 10 8.17 -1.15 -32.08
C GLU A 10 8.64 -0.98 -30.63
N PHE A 11 7.80 -1.35 -29.67
CA PHE A 11 8.19 -1.47 -28.26
C PHE A 11 9.35 -2.45 -28.08
N ASP A 12 9.25 -3.66 -28.64
CA ASP A 12 10.30 -4.69 -28.49
C ASP A 12 11.63 -4.25 -29.10
N ILE A 13 11.64 -3.41 -30.14
CA ILE A 13 12.87 -2.85 -30.75
C ILE A 13 13.48 -1.77 -29.85
N ILE A 14 12.67 -0.82 -29.38
CA ILE A 14 13.14 0.32 -28.58
C ILE A 14 13.57 -0.12 -27.18
N TYR A 15 12.88 -1.10 -26.62
CA TYR A 15 13.12 -1.65 -25.28
C TYR A 15 13.84 -3.00 -25.32
N ASN A 16 14.45 -3.32 -26.45
CA ASN A 16 15.31 -4.49 -26.62
C ASN A 16 16.49 -4.42 -25.63
N CYS A 17 16.55 -5.37 -24.71
CA CYS A 17 17.62 -5.47 -23.71
C CYS A 17 18.85 -6.26 -24.19
N THR A 18 19.00 -6.57 -25.49
CA THR A 18 20.10 -7.42 -26.01
C THR A 18 21.52 -6.90 -25.72
N GLY A 19 21.68 -5.62 -25.40
CA GLY A 19 22.97 -5.01 -25.04
C GLY A 19 23.19 -4.75 -23.55
N ILE A 20 22.23 -5.07 -22.68
CA ILE A 20 22.30 -4.79 -21.24
C ILE A 20 22.42 -6.11 -20.49
N ASN A 21 23.58 -6.37 -19.88
CA ASN A 21 23.69 -7.53 -19.00
C ASN A 21 23.16 -7.14 -17.61
N VAL A 22 22.21 -7.93 -17.13
CA VAL A 22 21.58 -7.73 -15.81
C VAL A 22 22.61 -7.80 -14.67
N ASP A 23 23.77 -8.40 -14.90
CA ASP A 23 24.87 -8.46 -13.93
C ASP A 23 25.75 -7.20 -13.89
N ASP A 24 25.66 -6.32 -14.89
CA ASP A 24 26.51 -5.11 -14.96
C ASP A 24 26.21 -4.13 -13.81
N ILE A 25 24.99 -4.20 -13.25
CA ILE A 25 24.58 -3.39 -12.10
C ILE A 25 24.41 -4.32 -10.89
N PRO A 26 25.22 -4.21 -9.84
CA PRO A 26 25.05 -5.05 -8.65
C PRO A 26 23.67 -4.84 -8.01
N ILE A 27 23.09 -5.91 -7.45
CA ILE A 27 21.71 -5.91 -6.90
C ILE A 27 21.53 -4.83 -5.83
N GLU A 28 22.57 -4.55 -5.04
CA GLU A 28 22.56 -3.51 -4.00
C GLU A 28 22.28 -2.12 -4.56
N LYS A 29 22.78 -1.79 -5.76
CA LYS A 29 22.55 -0.50 -6.42
C LYS A 29 21.16 -0.38 -7.05
N ARG A 30 20.42 -1.48 -7.17
CA ARG A 30 19.04 -1.50 -7.73
C ARG A 30 17.97 -1.33 -6.66
N ARG A 31 18.36 -1.31 -5.39
CA ARG A 31 17.44 -1.19 -4.25
C ARG A 31 17.25 0.28 -3.89
N TYR A 32 16.00 0.69 -3.76
CA TYR A 32 15.61 2.02 -3.25
C TYR A 32 14.93 1.89 -1.88
N PRO A 33 15.68 1.52 -0.81
CA PRO A 33 15.12 1.25 0.51
C PRO A 33 14.36 2.44 1.08
N ILE A 34 14.90 3.65 0.91
CA ILE A 34 14.29 4.88 1.41
C ILE A 34 12.91 5.09 0.77
N THR A 35 12.80 4.95 -0.54
CA THR A 35 11.53 5.09 -1.27
C THR A 35 10.51 4.05 -0.82
N ALA A 36 10.93 2.78 -0.68
CA ALA A 36 10.06 1.72 -0.20
C ALA A 36 9.53 2.01 1.22
N THR A 37 10.40 2.46 2.12
CA THR A 37 10.03 2.84 3.49
C THR A 37 9.03 3.99 3.51
N ILE A 38 9.24 5.03 2.69
CA ILE A 38 8.30 6.15 2.57
C ILE A 38 6.92 5.63 2.12
N CYS A 39 6.87 4.75 1.11
CA CYS A 39 5.62 4.16 0.65
C CYS A 39 4.91 3.36 1.74
N ILE A 40 5.63 2.56 2.53
CA ILE A 40 5.06 1.78 3.64
C ILE A 40 4.49 2.71 4.73
N ILE A 41 5.24 3.75 5.12
CA ILE A 41 4.79 4.73 6.12
C ILE A 41 3.50 5.41 5.63
N LEU A 42 3.50 5.93 4.41
CA LEU A 42 2.34 6.60 3.83
C LEU A 42 1.14 5.65 3.73
N GLY A 43 1.33 4.44 3.21
CA GLY A 43 0.27 3.44 3.08
C GLY A 43 -0.37 3.10 4.43
N PHE A 44 0.44 2.91 5.47
CA PHE A 44 -0.07 2.61 6.80
C PHE A 44 -0.77 3.81 7.46
N ILE A 45 -0.28 5.04 7.24
CA ILE A 45 -0.97 6.26 7.68
C ILE A 45 -2.35 6.37 7.02
N TYR A 46 -2.45 6.12 5.71
CA TYR A 46 -3.74 6.13 5.00
C TYR A 46 -4.70 5.07 5.55
N TYR A 47 -4.18 3.89 5.89
CA TYR A 47 -4.96 2.82 6.50
C TYR A 47 -5.56 3.23 7.86
N ILE A 48 -4.73 3.79 8.75
CA ILE A 48 -5.17 4.30 10.06
C ILE A 48 -6.17 5.45 9.91
N LEU A 49 -5.95 6.34 8.94
CA LEU A 49 -6.89 7.43 8.65
C LEU A 49 -8.26 6.89 8.23
N GLY A 50 -8.29 5.86 7.39
CA GLY A 50 -9.52 5.16 7.00
C GLY A 50 -10.26 4.57 8.20
N ILE A 51 -9.54 3.90 9.10
CA ILE A 51 -10.12 3.39 10.36
C ILE A 51 -10.68 4.51 11.21
N ASN A 52 -9.96 5.62 11.38
CA ASN A 52 -10.44 6.76 12.15
C ASN A 52 -11.76 7.30 11.58
N ARG A 53 -11.85 7.46 10.25
CA ARG A 53 -13.08 7.96 9.60
C ARG A 53 -14.26 7.00 9.78
N CYS A 54 -14.04 5.69 9.66
CA CYS A 54 -15.06 4.70 9.94
C CYS A 54 -15.55 4.75 11.40
N LEU A 55 -14.62 4.90 12.35
CA LEU A 55 -14.97 4.97 13.77
C LEU A 55 -15.67 6.28 14.15
N GLU A 56 -15.27 7.42 13.58
CA GLU A 56 -15.99 8.69 13.77
C GLU A 56 -17.45 8.57 13.33
N MET A 57 -17.70 7.85 12.23
CA MET A 57 -19.01 7.67 11.63
C MET A 57 -19.89 6.67 12.41
N ALA A 58 -19.32 5.52 12.74
CA ALA A 58 -20.06 4.41 13.35
C ALA A 58 -20.10 4.46 14.89
N PHE A 59 -18.99 4.85 15.51
CA PHE A 59 -18.79 4.78 16.96
C PHE A 59 -18.02 6.00 17.49
N PRO A 60 -18.64 7.19 17.54
CA PRO A 60 -17.96 8.44 17.88
C PRO A 60 -17.31 8.43 19.27
N ASN A 61 -17.85 7.65 20.22
CA ASN A 61 -17.26 7.50 21.55
C ASN A 61 -15.90 6.78 21.50
N ILE A 62 -15.79 5.72 20.68
CA ILE A 62 -14.54 4.96 20.51
C ILE A 62 -13.51 5.80 19.75
N SER A 63 -13.95 6.49 18.68
CA SER A 63 -13.06 7.40 17.95
C SER A 63 -12.47 8.48 18.87
N LYS A 64 -13.29 9.09 19.75
CA LYS A 64 -12.79 10.07 20.72
C LYS A 64 -11.73 9.49 21.67
N ILE A 65 -11.92 8.25 22.12
CA ILE A 65 -10.94 7.59 23.00
C ILE A 65 -9.63 7.33 22.25
N LEU A 66 -9.68 6.88 21.00
CA LEU A 66 -8.49 6.44 20.26
C LEU A 66 -7.75 7.56 19.52
N PHE A 67 -8.47 8.55 18.98
CA PHE A 67 -7.93 9.54 18.02
C PHE A 67 -8.12 11.00 18.42
N HIS A 68 -8.67 11.32 19.59
CA HIS A 68 -8.84 12.72 19.98
C HIS A 68 -7.56 13.35 20.55
N ASN A 69 -7.36 14.65 20.30
CA ASN A 69 -6.20 15.45 20.74
C ASN A 69 -4.86 14.80 20.33
N ASN A 70 -3.90 14.77 21.26
CA ASN A 70 -2.54 14.33 21.00
C ASN A 70 -2.41 12.81 20.80
N ARG A 71 -3.49 12.04 20.96
CA ARG A 71 -3.46 10.58 20.77
C ARG A 71 -3.25 10.19 19.30
N VAL A 72 -3.59 11.05 18.35
CA VAL A 72 -3.25 10.84 16.93
C VAL A 72 -1.74 10.72 16.74
N TYR A 73 -0.95 11.51 17.47
CA TYR A 73 0.51 11.45 17.35
C TYR A 73 1.09 10.11 17.79
N ILE A 74 0.44 9.39 18.72
CA ILE A 74 0.85 8.03 19.10
C ILE A 74 0.75 7.10 17.88
N TRP A 75 -0.34 7.18 17.13
CA TRP A 75 -0.52 6.41 15.91
C TRP A 75 0.46 6.81 14.81
N ILE A 76 0.72 8.11 14.63
CA ILE A 76 1.70 8.58 13.64
C ILE A 76 3.11 8.07 14.00
N ILE A 77 3.51 8.17 15.26
CA ILE A 77 4.80 7.64 15.74
C ILE A 77 4.86 6.13 15.48
N PHE A 78 3.78 5.39 15.79
CA PHE A 78 3.69 3.96 15.50
C PHE A 78 3.88 3.65 14.01
N CYS A 79 3.25 4.41 13.10
CA CYS A 79 3.41 4.23 11.65
C CYS A 79 4.88 4.42 11.22
N ASN A 80 5.56 5.43 11.79
CA ASN A 80 6.97 5.68 11.50
C ASN A 80 7.88 4.57 12.03
N LEU A 81 7.64 4.11 13.27
CA LEU A 81 8.37 2.98 13.85
C LEU A 81 8.19 1.70 13.03
N TYR A 82 6.97 1.46 12.53
CA TYR A 82 6.71 0.33 11.64
C TYR A 82 7.48 0.45 10.31
N GLY A 83 7.49 1.63 9.67
CA GLY A 83 8.30 1.87 8.48
C GLY A 83 9.80 1.71 8.71
N LEU A 84 10.30 2.19 9.84
CA LEU A 84 11.71 2.01 10.23
C LEU A 84 12.05 0.53 10.48
N TYR A 85 11.13 -0.25 11.05
CA TYR A 85 11.30 -1.70 11.15
C TYR A 85 11.53 -2.33 9.77
N TRP A 86 10.74 -1.94 8.76
CA TRP A 86 10.95 -2.41 7.39
C TRP A 86 12.26 -1.93 6.78
N LEU A 87 12.71 -0.72 7.09
CA LEU A 87 13.98 -0.18 6.59
C LEU A 87 15.20 -0.96 7.10
N PHE A 88 15.23 -1.28 8.39
CA PHE A 88 16.42 -1.87 9.03
C PHE A 88 16.43 -3.40 9.00
N PHE A 89 15.26 -4.05 9.10
CA PHE A 89 15.18 -5.50 9.28
C PHE A 89 14.65 -6.26 8.06
N ARG A 90 14.19 -5.56 7.02
CA ARG A 90 13.66 -6.17 5.80
C ARG A 90 14.32 -5.58 4.56
N HIS A 91 14.29 -6.32 3.46
CA HIS A 91 14.87 -5.87 2.21
C HIS A 91 13.76 -5.24 1.37
N PRO A 92 13.99 -4.05 0.80
CA PRO A 92 13.00 -3.41 -0.05
C PRO A 92 12.82 -4.23 -1.32
N TYR A 93 11.58 -4.38 -1.74
CA TYR A 93 11.27 -4.94 -3.05
C TYR A 93 11.84 -4.07 -4.15
N ILE A 94 12.25 -4.72 -5.24
CA ILE A 94 12.73 -4.04 -6.42
C ILE A 94 11.66 -4.20 -7.48
N PHE A 95 11.36 -3.11 -8.17
CA PHE A 95 10.46 -3.12 -9.31
C PHE A 95 11.06 -3.99 -10.43
N ASN A 96 10.30 -4.96 -10.91
CA ASN A 96 10.65 -5.80 -12.04
C ASN A 96 10.02 -5.22 -13.32
N GLY A 97 10.85 -4.88 -14.30
CA GLY A 97 10.41 -4.31 -15.57
C GLY A 97 9.72 -5.29 -16.52
N ILE A 98 9.95 -6.61 -16.40
CA ILE A 98 9.33 -7.64 -17.24
C ILE A 98 7.88 -7.89 -16.81
N THR A 99 7.67 -8.17 -15.53
CA THR A 99 6.33 -8.42 -15.00
C THR A 99 5.57 -7.13 -14.71
N PHE A 100 6.27 -5.99 -14.74
CA PHE A 100 5.73 -4.67 -14.37
C PHE A 100 5.17 -4.64 -12.94
N GLU A 101 5.81 -5.41 -12.06
CA GLU A 101 5.37 -5.66 -10.69
C GLU A 101 6.53 -5.50 -9.71
N VAL A 102 6.20 -5.20 -8.46
CA VAL A 102 7.16 -5.12 -7.36
C VAL A 102 7.29 -6.51 -6.75
N LEU A 103 8.40 -7.20 -7.04
CA LEU A 103 8.59 -8.61 -6.70
C LEU A 103 9.65 -8.81 -5.61
N LEU A 104 9.49 -9.91 -4.86
CA LEU A 104 10.53 -10.40 -3.95
C LEU A 104 11.76 -10.86 -4.74
N ASP A 105 11.54 -11.57 -5.85
CA ASP A 105 12.57 -11.86 -6.85
C ASP A 105 12.44 -10.91 -8.06
N PRO A 106 13.19 -9.81 -8.10
CA PRO A 106 13.18 -8.88 -9.21
C PRO A 106 13.85 -9.43 -10.47
N LEU A 107 14.46 -10.61 -10.41
CA LEU A 107 15.06 -11.29 -11.55
C LEU A 107 14.11 -12.30 -12.19
N THR A 108 12.87 -12.42 -11.70
CA THR A 108 11.84 -13.25 -12.35
C THR A 108 11.70 -12.84 -13.82
N GLY A 109 11.88 -13.80 -14.72
CA GLY A 109 11.89 -13.57 -16.17
C GLY A 109 13.26 -13.21 -16.77
N TYR A 110 14.21 -12.75 -15.95
CA TYR A 110 15.61 -12.51 -16.36
C TYR A 110 16.53 -13.71 -16.06
N LYS A 111 16.34 -14.39 -14.92
CA LYS A 111 17.15 -15.52 -14.46
C LYS A 111 16.28 -16.59 -13.77
N PRO A 112 16.75 -17.85 -13.71
CA PRO A 112 16.09 -18.87 -12.90
C PRO A 112 16.12 -18.48 -11.41
N PHE A 113 15.02 -18.74 -10.72
CA PHE A 113 14.83 -18.42 -9.31
C PHE A 113 15.94 -19.04 -8.44
N ARG A 114 16.57 -18.23 -7.58
CA ARG A 114 17.57 -18.68 -6.60
C ARG A 114 17.12 -18.30 -5.19
N ALA A 115 16.61 -19.29 -4.46
CA ALA A 115 16.08 -19.13 -3.11
C ALA A 115 17.12 -18.54 -2.13
N GLU A 116 18.40 -18.90 -2.29
CA GLU A 116 19.52 -18.48 -1.44
C GLU A 116 19.75 -16.96 -1.41
N ILE A 117 19.31 -16.23 -2.44
CA ILE A 117 19.48 -14.76 -2.52
C ILE A 117 18.43 -14.03 -1.65
N PHE A 118 17.35 -14.71 -1.28
CA PHE A 118 16.15 -14.12 -0.68
C PHE A 118 15.68 -14.88 0.55
N GLU A 119 16.59 -15.42 1.38
CA GLU A 119 16.28 -16.03 2.69
C GLU A 119 15.68 -15.02 3.68
N GLN A 120 14.48 -14.54 3.39
CA GLN A 120 13.64 -13.77 4.29
C GLN A 120 12.43 -14.59 4.68
N ASN A 121 11.97 -14.40 5.90
CA ASN A 121 10.71 -14.96 6.33
C ASN A 121 9.57 -14.24 5.57
N LEU A 122 8.96 -14.94 4.60
CA LEU A 122 7.86 -14.42 3.78
C LEU A 122 6.57 -14.16 4.59
N PHE A 123 6.48 -14.64 5.82
CA PHE A 123 5.28 -14.52 6.63
C PHE A 123 4.88 -13.05 6.88
N ASP A 124 5.80 -12.22 7.40
CA ASP A 124 5.52 -10.81 7.72
C ASP A 124 5.08 -10.00 6.48
N ILE A 125 5.70 -10.34 5.35
CA ILE A 125 5.46 -9.77 4.02
C ILE A 125 4.06 -10.11 3.55
N THR A 126 3.74 -11.40 3.59
CA THR A 126 2.46 -11.92 3.14
C THR A 126 1.35 -11.32 3.99
N LEU A 127 1.57 -11.24 5.30
CA LEU A 127 0.62 -10.64 6.23
C LEU A 127 0.41 -9.14 5.94
N HIS A 128 1.48 -8.37 5.77
CA HIS A 128 1.40 -6.94 5.41
C HIS A 128 0.59 -6.72 4.12
N ASN A 129 0.91 -7.48 3.08
CA ASN A 129 0.25 -7.38 1.78
C ASN A 129 -1.23 -7.77 1.85
N ILE A 130 -1.57 -8.84 2.59
CA ILE A 130 -2.97 -9.25 2.79
C ILE A 130 -3.76 -8.16 3.51
N ILE A 131 -3.20 -7.58 4.58
CA ILE A 131 -3.85 -6.50 5.34
C ILE A 131 -4.12 -5.30 4.43
N LEU A 132 -3.16 -4.88 3.62
CA LEU A 132 -3.35 -3.74 2.74
C LEU A 132 -4.30 -4.05 1.57
N ALA A 133 -4.10 -5.18 0.89
CA ALA A 133 -4.86 -5.54 -0.31
C ALA A 133 -6.33 -5.83 0.00
N ILE A 134 -6.62 -6.52 1.12
CA ILE A 134 -7.99 -6.90 1.50
C ILE A 134 -8.58 -5.88 2.46
N GLY A 135 -7.81 -5.41 3.44
CA GLY A 135 -8.30 -4.49 4.46
C GLY A 135 -8.67 -3.12 3.91
N SER A 136 -7.91 -2.58 2.93
CA SER A 136 -8.20 -1.24 2.40
C SER A 136 -9.56 -1.18 1.69
N PRO A 137 -9.88 -2.09 0.73
CA PRO A 137 -11.22 -2.12 0.13
C PRO A 137 -12.34 -2.32 1.15
N ILE A 138 -12.12 -3.15 2.18
CA ILE A 138 -13.11 -3.39 3.24
C ILE A 138 -13.37 -2.11 4.04
N ILE A 139 -12.33 -1.38 4.44
CA ILE A 139 -12.48 -0.10 5.16
C ILE A 139 -13.29 0.88 4.33
N TYR A 140 -12.98 1.02 3.04
CA TYR A 140 -13.73 1.92 2.16
C TYR A 140 -15.18 1.46 1.95
N ALA A 141 -15.43 0.15 1.81
CA ALA A 141 -16.79 -0.38 1.74
C ALA A 141 -17.59 -0.08 3.01
N ILE A 142 -17.00 -0.31 4.19
CA ILE A 142 -17.61 0.02 5.48
C ILE A 142 -17.89 1.52 5.56
N PHE A 143 -16.94 2.36 5.18
CA PHE A 143 -17.10 3.80 5.18
C PHE A 143 -18.30 4.24 4.33
N ILE A 144 -18.39 3.73 3.10
CA ILE A 144 -19.49 4.01 2.17
C ILE A 144 -20.83 3.58 2.77
N ILE A 145 -20.90 2.37 3.34
CA ILE A 145 -22.12 1.85 3.97
C ILE A 145 -22.55 2.75 5.14
N CYS A 146 -21.63 3.06 6.05
CA CYS A 146 -21.90 3.97 7.18
C CYS A 146 -22.33 5.36 6.69
N PHE A 147 -21.72 5.84 5.60
CA PHE A 147 -22.08 7.10 4.98
C PHE A 147 -23.51 7.14 4.47
N PHE A 148 -23.94 6.11 3.75
CA PHE A 148 -25.32 6.03 3.28
C PHE A 148 -26.34 5.99 4.43
N PHE A 149 -26.08 5.19 5.47
CA PHE A 149 -26.98 5.14 6.63
C PHE A 149 -27.09 6.48 7.34
N LYS A 150 -25.96 7.18 7.53
CA LYS A 150 -25.96 8.47 8.22
C LYS A 150 -26.60 9.59 7.38
N ALA A 151 -26.34 9.60 6.06
CA ALA A 151 -26.96 10.55 5.15
C ALA A 151 -28.48 10.40 5.11
N ARG A 152 -28.97 9.15 5.10
CA ARG A 152 -30.41 8.87 5.17
C ARG A 152 -31.03 9.34 6.49
N GLU A 153 -30.39 9.02 7.62
CA GLU A 153 -30.84 9.47 8.93
C GLU A 153 -30.95 10.99 9.01
N LEU A 154 -29.98 11.71 8.44
CA LEU A 154 -29.99 13.17 8.40
C LEU A 154 -31.12 13.71 7.51
N SER A 155 -31.31 13.14 6.31
CA SER A 155 -32.42 13.50 5.41
C SER A 155 -33.79 13.33 6.07
N ASP A 156 -33.97 12.22 6.81
CA ASP A 156 -35.23 11.94 7.50
C ASP A 156 -35.48 12.93 8.65
N ARG A 157 -34.43 13.44 9.30
CA ARG A 157 -34.53 14.47 10.35
C ARG A 157 -34.91 15.84 9.78
N VAL A 158 -34.25 16.28 8.70
CA VAL A 158 -34.55 17.57 8.03
C VAL A 158 -36.01 17.60 7.54
N THR A 159 -36.46 16.52 6.89
CA THR A 159 -37.84 16.41 6.39
C THR A 159 -38.89 16.46 7.51
N LYS A 160 -38.53 16.04 8.74
CA LYS A 160 -39.42 16.13 9.91
C LYS A 160 -39.47 17.54 10.48
N GLU A 161 -38.34 18.25 10.50
CA GLU A 161 -38.26 19.64 10.98
C GLU A 161 -38.99 20.61 10.04
N GLU A 162 -38.96 20.40 8.73
CA GLU A 162 -39.69 21.23 7.75
C GLU A 162 -41.23 21.08 7.82
N LYS A 163 -41.73 19.99 8.42
CA LYS A 163 -43.16 19.70 8.54
C LYS A 163 -43.77 20.18 9.87
N MET A 164 -42.96 20.70 10.78
CA MET A 164 -43.37 21.21 12.09
C MET A 164 -43.46 22.73 12.08
#